data_AF-A0A2N1NCH8-F1
#
_entry.id   AF-A0A2N1NCH8-F1
#
_cell.length_a   1.000
_cell.length_b   1.000
_cell.length_c   1.000
_cell.angle_alpha   90.00
_cell.angle_beta   90.00
_cell.angle_gamma   90.00
#
_symmetry.space_group_name_H-M   'P 1'
#
loop_
_entity.id
_entity.type
_entity.pdbx_description
1 polymer ?
#
loop_
_entity_poly.entity_id
_entity_poly.type
_entity_poly.pdbx_seq_one_letter_code
_entity_poly.pdbx_strand_id
1 'polypeptide(L)'
;MDKAIGDILFSRCRGLDSLDIIFFAYTQNIAYFEEPSNGLTKLQSCKIIHDLQGRYYNYTENREQVTLNDNFKIITKYAHNIKYLEINLPESRSGRTGHELVKLLKNQKNLEEFVVREFWDISLTADVFDTLRLQSNFLKALSLIRITHFHEKLSQLLNSCPNLKILRFLEPDIRVDSEVPSFNCELTNFCVWGKPMISHFIINPNITFDLDIVKSILESSSSTLTKLVLGTFTKELCLTIFKCKKLKFLIIQASEDISSLLPLYLLSSDLQQLTLFGKHKNYFNQQTLVEFS
;
A
#
# COMPACT_ATOMS: atom_id res chain seq x y z
N MET A 1 16.08 31.90 4.03
CA MET A 1 16.77 31.12 5.08
C MET A 1 16.83 29.65 4.66
N ASP A 2 15.71 29.06 4.25
CA ASP A 2 15.60 27.67 3.76
C ASP A 2 16.56 27.30 2.61
N LYS A 3 16.71 28.19 1.60
CA LYS A 3 17.64 27.96 0.48
C LYS A 3 19.09 27.81 0.94
N ALA A 4 19.59 28.74 1.75
CA ALA A 4 20.98 28.70 2.23
C ALA A 4 21.26 27.46 3.09
N ILE A 5 20.28 27.02 3.89
CA ILE A 5 20.38 25.78 4.66
C ILE A 5 20.43 24.57 3.71
N GLY A 6 19.54 24.53 2.70
CA GLY A 6 19.55 23.49 1.67
C GLY A 6 20.85 23.45 0.86
N ASP A 7 21.36 24.60 0.42
CA ASP A 7 22.63 24.72 -0.31
C ASP A 7 23.79 24.18 0.54
N ILE A 8 23.85 24.52 1.84
CA ILE A 8 24.86 23.98 2.76
C ILE A 8 24.69 22.47 2.95
N LEU A 9 23.45 22.00 3.10
CA LEU A 9 23.16 20.57 3.28
C LEU A 9 23.59 19.78 2.05
N PHE A 10 23.18 20.17 0.83
CA PHE A 10 23.50 19.43 -0.39
C PHE A 10 24.96 19.57 -0.83
N SER A 11 25.56 20.77 -0.74
CA SER A 11 26.98 20.97 -1.09
C SER A 11 27.94 20.19 -0.18
N ARG A 12 27.58 19.98 1.10
CA ARG A 12 28.42 19.25 2.06
C ARG A 12 28.00 17.79 2.27
N CYS A 13 26.86 17.38 1.73
CA CYS A 13 26.38 16.01 1.84
C CYS A 13 27.26 15.08 1.00
N ARG A 14 27.71 13.96 1.59
CA ARG A 14 28.44 12.89 0.86
C ARG A 14 27.48 11.80 0.34
N GLY A 15 26.21 12.13 0.17
CA GLY A 15 25.09 11.25 -0.13
C GLY A 15 24.15 11.09 1.06
N LEU A 16 22.85 11.27 0.81
CA LEU A 16 21.75 11.01 1.71
C LEU A 16 21.32 9.55 1.55
N ASP A 17 21.10 8.85 2.65
CA ASP A 17 20.51 7.51 2.61
C ASP A 17 18.98 7.56 2.51
N SER A 18 18.36 8.58 3.12
CA SER A 18 16.90 8.80 3.13
C SER A 18 16.54 10.26 2.87
N LEU A 19 15.41 10.45 2.19
CA LEU A 19 14.82 11.76 1.90
C LEU A 19 13.31 11.69 2.08
N ASP A 20 12.79 12.52 2.99
CA ASP A 20 11.35 12.67 3.20
C ASP A 20 10.96 14.10 2.82
N ILE A 21 10.15 14.24 1.77
CA ILE A 21 9.55 15.50 1.34
C ILE A 21 8.10 15.46 1.81
N ILE A 22 7.79 16.28 2.81
CA ILE A 22 6.44 16.36 3.38
C ILE A 22 5.91 17.76 3.12
N PHE A 23 5.00 17.86 2.14
CA PHE A 23 4.45 19.14 1.71
C PHE A 23 3.47 19.67 2.75
N PHE A 24 3.98 20.54 3.63
CA PHE A 24 3.17 21.41 4.48
C PHE A 24 3.09 22.85 3.93
N ALA A 25 4.08 23.27 3.14
CA ALA A 25 4.19 24.59 2.50
C ALA A 25 5.23 24.58 1.35
N TYR A 26 5.13 25.57 0.45
CA TYR A 26 5.85 25.72 -0.84
C TYR A 26 7.40 25.71 -0.84
N THR A 27 8.07 25.74 0.31
CA THR A 27 9.53 26.01 0.36
C THR A 27 10.42 24.79 0.13
N GLN A 28 9.85 23.62 -0.18
CA GLN A 28 10.56 22.34 -0.27
C GLN A 28 10.81 21.88 -1.73
N ASN A 29 11.32 22.77 -2.59
CA ASN A 29 11.76 22.37 -3.93
C ASN A 29 13.28 22.13 -3.93
N ILE A 30 13.67 20.86 -4.06
CA ILE A 30 15.07 20.43 -4.11
C ILE A 30 15.77 20.94 -5.36
N ALA A 31 15.03 21.22 -6.44
CA ALA A 31 15.59 21.78 -7.65
C ALA A 31 16.21 23.18 -7.46
N TYR A 32 15.92 23.86 -6.35
CA TYR A 32 16.50 25.18 -6.04
C TYR A 32 17.77 25.13 -5.21
N PHE A 33 18.22 23.95 -4.76
CA PHE A 33 19.46 23.81 -4.00
C PHE A 33 20.68 23.61 -4.91
N GLU A 34 21.84 24.08 -4.45
CA GLU A 34 23.13 23.83 -5.10
C GLU A 34 23.55 22.35 -4.98
N GLU A 35 24.04 21.78 -6.10
CA GLU A 35 24.60 20.42 -6.18
C GLU A 35 23.71 19.26 -5.64
N PRO A 36 22.44 19.13 -6.07
CA PRO A 36 21.54 18.06 -5.61
C PRO A 36 22.08 16.64 -5.90
N SER A 37 22.97 16.49 -6.89
CA SER A 37 23.66 15.23 -7.20
C SER A 37 24.48 14.67 -6.02
N ASN A 38 25.08 15.54 -5.21
CA ASN A 38 25.92 15.11 -4.09
C ASN A 38 25.09 14.41 -3.01
N GLY A 39 23.88 14.89 -2.77
CA GLY A 39 22.94 14.28 -1.84
C GLY A 39 22.22 13.05 -2.42
N LEU A 40 21.77 13.09 -3.67
CA LEU A 40 20.78 12.12 -4.16
C LEU A 40 21.35 10.82 -4.73
N THR A 41 22.64 10.77 -5.07
CA THR A 41 23.26 9.59 -5.73
C THR A 41 23.32 8.33 -4.86
N LYS A 42 23.27 8.48 -3.53
CA LYS A 42 23.24 7.36 -2.57
C LYS A 42 21.86 7.06 -2.00
N LEU A 43 20.83 7.75 -2.48
CA LEU A 43 19.49 7.67 -1.91
C LEU A 43 18.92 6.25 -2.01
N GLN A 44 18.57 5.67 -0.86
CA GLN A 44 17.96 4.34 -0.75
C GLN A 44 16.48 4.40 -0.36
N SER A 45 16.08 5.41 0.40
CA SER A 45 14.70 5.61 0.85
C SER A 45 14.20 6.99 0.43
N CYS A 46 13.03 7.05 -0.20
CA CYS A 46 12.41 8.29 -0.62
C CYS A 46 10.92 8.30 -0.27
N LYS A 47 10.48 9.34 0.43
CA LYS A 47 9.07 9.59 0.71
C LYS A 47 8.68 10.94 0.16
N ILE A 48 7.60 10.98 -0.61
CA ILE A 48 7.02 12.20 -1.14
C ILE A 48 5.56 12.21 -0.72
N ILE A 49 5.28 12.89 0.39
CA ILE A 49 3.98 12.87 1.05
C ILE A 49 3.33 14.23 0.94
N HIS A 50 2.16 14.27 0.29
CA HIS A 50 1.26 15.41 0.35
C HIS A 50 0.28 15.22 1.52
N ASP A 51 0.48 15.92 2.64
CA ASP A 51 -0.41 15.78 3.79
C ASP A 51 -1.65 16.68 3.65
N LEU A 52 -2.83 16.08 3.50
CA LEU A 52 -4.12 16.77 3.47
C LEU A 52 -4.67 17.08 4.87
N GLN A 53 -4.00 16.70 5.97
CA GLN A 53 -4.45 17.09 7.33
C GLN A 53 -4.30 18.60 7.59
N GLY A 54 -3.60 19.33 6.72
CA GLY A 54 -3.55 20.79 6.74
C GLY A 54 -4.76 21.42 6.05
N ARG A 55 -5.65 22.03 6.83
CA ARG A 55 -6.76 22.90 6.40
C ARG A 55 -6.28 24.10 5.58
N TYR A 56 -5.89 23.91 4.33
CA TYR A 56 -5.45 25.00 3.46
C TYR A 56 -6.09 24.88 2.07
N TYR A 57 -7.40 25.09 2.03
CA TYR A 57 -8.26 25.08 0.83
C TYR A 57 -8.09 26.30 -0.11
N ASN A 58 -7.14 27.20 0.13
CA ASN A 58 -7.06 28.50 -0.59
C ASN A 58 -5.85 28.66 -1.49
N TYR A 59 -5.19 27.57 -1.87
CA TYR A 59 -3.93 27.61 -2.57
C TYR A 59 -4.06 27.14 -4.01
N THR A 60 -3.59 27.96 -4.95
CA THR A 60 -3.79 27.72 -6.39
C THR A 60 -3.01 26.49 -6.86
N GLU A 61 -3.75 25.50 -7.35
CA GLU A 61 -3.30 24.15 -7.74
C GLU A 61 -2.04 24.13 -8.63
N ASN A 62 -1.79 25.19 -9.40
CA ASN A 62 -0.73 25.26 -10.40
C ASN A 62 0.70 25.30 -9.83
N ARG A 63 0.97 25.98 -8.70
CA ARG A 63 2.35 26.14 -8.20
C ARG A 63 2.88 24.92 -7.46
N GLU A 64 2.02 24.21 -6.74
CA GLU A 64 2.38 22.98 -6.02
C GLU A 64 2.69 21.85 -7.00
N GLN A 65 1.91 21.74 -8.08
CA GLN A 65 2.18 20.80 -9.15
C GLN A 65 3.54 21.06 -9.82
N VAL A 66 3.91 22.31 -10.06
CA VAL A 66 5.24 22.64 -10.63
C VAL A 66 6.35 22.19 -9.68
N THR A 67 6.24 22.51 -8.39
CA THR A 67 7.25 22.15 -7.39
C THR A 67 7.42 20.63 -7.26
N LEU A 68 6.30 19.90 -7.22
CA LEU A 68 6.31 18.45 -7.16
C LEU A 68 6.90 17.81 -8.42
N ASN A 69 6.56 18.33 -9.60
CA ASN A 69 7.14 17.87 -10.87
C ASN A 69 8.65 18.11 -10.92
N ASP A 70 9.12 19.26 -10.46
CA ASP A 70 10.55 19.58 -10.42
C ASP A 70 11.30 18.66 -9.44
N ASN A 71 10.70 18.36 -8.28
CA ASN A 71 11.22 17.37 -7.35
C ASN A 71 11.28 15.96 -7.99
N PHE A 72 10.22 15.51 -8.68
CA PHE A 72 10.28 14.23 -9.38
C PHE A 72 11.40 14.20 -10.43
N LYS A 73 11.57 15.28 -11.22
CA LYS A 73 12.63 15.36 -12.23
C LYS A 73 14.02 15.31 -11.61
N ILE A 74 14.27 16.07 -10.54
CA ILE A 74 15.60 16.12 -9.92
C ILE A 74 15.96 14.79 -9.26
N ILE A 75 14.98 14.15 -8.60
CA ILE A 75 15.17 12.81 -8.01
C ILE A 75 15.39 11.79 -9.13
N THR A 76 14.57 11.79 -10.18
CA THR A 76 14.75 10.89 -11.34
C THR A 76 16.12 11.07 -11.98
N LYS A 77 16.65 12.28 -12.03
CA LYS A 77 17.95 12.56 -12.65
C LYS A 77 19.13 11.94 -11.89
N TYR A 78 19.06 11.84 -10.56
CA TYR A 78 20.24 11.52 -9.73
C TYR A 78 20.07 10.27 -8.85
N ALA A 79 18.85 9.89 -8.49
CA ALA A 79 18.55 8.74 -7.64
C ALA A 79 18.08 7.55 -8.51
N HIS A 80 18.96 6.56 -8.67
CA HIS A 80 18.75 5.39 -9.54
C HIS A 80 18.64 4.06 -8.76
N ASN A 81 18.86 4.10 -7.44
CA ASN A 81 18.97 2.91 -6.59
C ASN A 81 18.05 2.95 -5.37
N ILE A 82 16.90 3.63 -5.48
CA ILE A 82 15.91 3.71 -4.40
C ILE A 82 15.33 2.31 -4.18
N LYS A 83 15.43 1.83 -2.95
CA LYS A 83 14.88 0.56 -2.47
C LYS A 83 13.49 0.73 -1.89
N TYR A 84 13.23 1.83 -1.20
CA TYR A 84 11.95 2.15 -0.59
C TYR A 84 11.39 3.45 -1.18
N LEU A 85 10.23 3.39 -1.81
CA LEU A 85 9.56 4.56 -2.37
C LEU A 85 8.11 4.65 -1.85
N GLU A 86 7.80 5.73 -1.14
CA GLU A 86 6.44 6.06 -0.71
C GLU A 86 5.97 7.36 -1.36
N ILE A 87 4.81 7.31 -2.00
CA ILE A 87 4.22 8.43 -2.71
C ILE A 87 2.78 8.65 -2.24
N ASN A 88 2.45 9.87 -1.81
CA ASN A 88 1.08 10.29 -1.59
C ASN A 88 0.78 11.49 -2.48
N LEU A 89 -0.07 11.30 -3.49
CA LEU A 89 -0.50 12.37 -4.39
C LEU A 89 -2.02 12.49 -4.34
N PRO A 90 -2.57 13.70 -4.23
CA PRO A 90 -4.01 13.89 -4.20
C PRO A 90 -4.65 13.53 -5.54
N GLU A 91 -5.87 12.98 -5.47
CA GLU A 91 -6.67 12.44 -6.58
C GLU A 91 -6.87 13.43 -7.74
N SER A 92 -6.96 14.73 -7.47
CA SER A 92 -7.19 15.78 -8.48
C SER A 92 -5.98 16.10 -9.37
N ARG A 93 -4.84 15.41 -9.22
CA ARG A 93 -3.57 15.72 -9.91
C ARG A 93 -3.22 14.74 -11.04
N SER A 94 -4.23 14.16 -11.69
CA SER A 94 -4.08 13.41 -12.94
C SER A 94 -3.37 14.24 -14.02
N GLY A 95 -2.48 13.61 -14.81
CA GLY A 95 -1.68 14.29 -15.84
C GLY A 95 -0.16 14.26 -15.61
N ARG A 96 0.51 15.41 -15.72
CA ARG A 96 2.00 15.53 -15.81
C ARG A 96 2.73 14.89 -14.61
N THR A 97 2.21 15.08 -13.40
CA THR A 97 2.79 14.53 -12.16
C THR A 97 2.87 13.01 -12.18
N GLY A 98 1.83 12.34 -12.68
CA GLY A 98 1.84 10.89 -12.84
C GLY A 98 2.86 10.37 -13.83
N HIS A 99 3.03 11.08 -14.95
CA HIS A 99 4.05 10.73 -15.94
C HIS A 99 5.46 10.87 -15.35
N GLU A 100 5.70 11.86 -14.50
CA GLU A 100 6.99 12.00 -13.80
C GLU A 100 7.20 10.89 -12.74
N LEU A 101 6.15 10.44 -12.04
CA LEU A 101 6.24 9.25 -11.19
C LEU A 101 6.61 7.99 -11.99
N VAL A 102 5.97 7.77 -13.15
CA VAL A 102 6.30 6.63 -14.04
C VAL A 102 7.76 6.72 -14.49
N LYS A 103 8.25 7.91 -14.85
CA LYS A 103 9.68 8.10 -15.20
C LYS A 103 10.60 7.80 -14.02
N LEU A 104 10.26 8.26 -12.81
CA LEU A 104 11.01 7.96 -11.60
C LEU A 104 11.11 6.45 -11.37
N LEU A 105 9.98 5.74 -11.45
CA LEU A 105 9.91 4.29 -11.29
C LEU A 105 10.72 3.54 -12.37
N LYS A 106 10.63 3.96 -13.64
CA LYS A 106 11.39 3.35 -14.76
C LYS A 106 12.91 3.47 -14.56
N ASN A 107 13.35 4.49 -13.86
CA ASN A 107 14.75 4.79 -13.64
C ASN A 107 15.35 4.08 -12.41
N GLN A 108 14.53 3.41 -11.60
CA GLN A 108 15.02 2.60 -10.48
C GLN A 108 15.48 1.22 -10.96
N LYS A 109 16.51 0.67 -10.30
CA LYS A 109 17.09 -0.64 -10.65
C LYS A 109 16.87 -1.75 -9.62
N ASN A 110 16.47 -1.39 -8.41
CA ASN A 110 16.47 -2.27 -7.24
C ASN A 110 15.34 -1.93 -6.26
N LEU A 111 14.17 -1.52 -6.78
CA LEU A 111 13.05 -1.15 -5.92
C LEU A 111 12.53 -2.39 -5.16
N GLU A 112 12.66 -2.36 -3.83
CA GLU A 112 12.26 -3.47 -2.94
C GLU A 112 10.86 -3.24 -2.35
N GLU A 113 10.49 -2.00 -2.08
CA GLU A 113 9.20 -1.65 -1.48
C GLU A 113 8.59 -0.43 -2.17
N PHE A 114 7.31 -0.55 -2.55
CA PHE A 114 6.54 0.56 -3.11
C PHE A 114 5.24 0.77 -2.34
N VAL A 115 5.01 2.02 -1.92
CA VAL A 115 3.80 2.47 -1.26
C VAL A 115 3.22 3.63 -2.05
N VAL A 116 1.96 3.53 -2.42
CA VAL A 116 1.26 4.60 -3.14
C VAL A 116 -0.10 4.86 -2.52
N ARG A 117 -0.38 6.13 -2.26
CA ARG A 117 -1.58 6.63 -1.61
C ARG A 117 -2.30 7.63 -2.52
N GLU A 118 -3.62 7.49 -2.61
CA GLU A 118 -4.56 8.46 -3.22
C GLU A 118 -4.34 8.76 -4.73
N PHE A 119 -3.31 8.17 -5.33
CA PHE A 119 -2.88 8.47 -6.69
C PHE A 119 -3.38 7.44 -7.70
N TRP A 120 -4.63 7.57 -8.18
CA TRP A 120 -5.21 6.59 -9.10
C TRP A 120 -5.95 7.26 -10.26
N ASP A 121 -5.17 7.78 -11.21
CA ASP A 121 -5.67 7.98 -12.57
C ASP A 121 -5.62 6.63 -13.30
N ILE A 122 -6.79 6.09 -13.68
CA ILE A 122 -6.93 4.79 -14.35
C ILE A 122 -5.98 4.67 -15.56
N SER A 123 -5.78 5.77 -16.30
CA SER A 123 -4.90 5.79 -17.47
C SER A 123 -3.42 5.58 -17.10
N LEU A 124 -3.00 6.03 -15.92
CA LEU A 124 -1.62 5.96 -15.44
C LEU A 124 -1.36 4.78 -14.50
N THR A 125 -2.38 4.26 -13.82
CA THR A 125 -2.28 3.04 -12.99
C THR A 125 -1.69 1.87 -13.80
N ALA A 126 -2.12 1.78 -15.05
CA ALA A 126 -1.56 0.89 -16.06
C ALA A 126 -0.03 0.99 -16.16
N ASP A 127 0.46 2.20 -16.46
CA ASP A 127 1.87 2.47 -16.67
C ASP A 127 2.69 2.27 -15.39
N VAL A 128 2.10 2.57 -14.23
CA VAL A 128 2.72 2.30 -12.92
C VAL A 128 2.92 0.80 -12.75
N PHE A 129 1.90 -0.03 -12.98
CA PHE A 129 2.03 -1.48 -12.84
C PHE A 129 3.00 -2.08 -13.86
N ASP A 130 2.92 -1.67 -15.12
CA ASP A 130 3.86 -2.12 -16.15
C ASP A 130 5.30 -1.75 -15.80
N THR A 131 5.50 -0.59 -15.17
CA THR A 131 6.83 -0.18 -14.71
C THR A 131 7.27 -0.97 -13.48
N LEU A 132 6.38 -1.27 -12.53
CA LEU A 132 6.70 -2.10 -11.37
C LEU A 132 7.09 -3.53 -11.77
N ARG A 133 6.56 -4.05 -12.88
CA ARG A 133 6.99 -5.34 -13.44
C ARG A 133 8.47 -5.35 -13.85
N LEU A 134 9.05 -4.20 -14.18
CA LEU A 134 10.50 -4.09 -14.44
C LEU A 134 11.33 -4.34 -13.17
N GLN A 135 10.71 -4.23 -11.99
CA GLN A 135 11.31 -4.47 -10.67
C GLN A 135 10.99 -5.87 -10.12
N SER A 136 10.48 -6.79 -10.96
CA SER A 136 10.00 -8.12 -10.59
C SER A 136 10.94 -8.94 -9.69
N ASN A 137 12.25 -8.84 -9.93
CA ASN A 137 13.27 -9.58 -9.18
C ASN A 137 13.60 -8.96 -7.82
N PHE A 138 13.21 -7.71 -7.56
CA PHE A 138 13.56 -6.98 -6.34
C PHE A 138 12.36 -6.66 -5.45
N LEU A 139 11.18 -6.46 -6.03
CA LEU A 139 9.99 -6.04 -5.32
C LEU A 139 9.54 -7.10 -4.30
N LYS A 140 9.61 -6.75 -3.02
CA LYS A 140 9.24 -7.58 -1.86
C LYS A 140 7.94 -7.13 -1.21
N ALA A 141 7.64 -5.83 -1.26
CA ALA A 141 6.43 -5.27 -0.66
C ALA A 141 5.71 -4.26 -1.57
N LEU A 142 4.39 -4.39 -1.63
CA LEU A 142 3.50 -3.48 -2.33
C LEU A 142 2.36 -3.05 -1.41
N SER A 143 2.18 -1.74 -1.23
CA SER A 143 1.06 -1.19 -0.46
C SER A 143 0.30 -0.16 -1.29
N LEU A 144 -0.97 -0.46 -1.56
CA LEU A 144 -1.87 0.35 -2.37
C LEU A 144 -2.96 0.93 -1.46
N ILE A 145 -3.02 2.26 -1.35
CA ILE A 145 -3.97 2.94 -0.47
C ILE A 145 -4.96 3.74 -1.32
N ARG A 146 -6.26 3.54 -1.06
CA ARG A 146 -7.40 4.15 -1.77
C ARG A 146 -7.42 3.89 -3.27
N ILE A 147 -7.01 2.69 -3.66
CA ILE A 147 -6.93 2.29 -5.06
C ILE A 147 -8.30 1.93 -5.64
N THR A 148 -8.57 2.36 -6.88
CA THR A 148 -9.85 2.19 -7.57
C THR A 148 -9.68 1.61 -8.99
N HIS A 149 -10.56 0.70 -9.42
CA HIS A 149 -10.69 0.17 -10.80
C HIS A 149 -9.41 -0.37 -11.53
N PHE A 150 -8.83 -1.52 -11.11
CA PHE A 150 -7.51 -1.98 -11.65
C PHE A 150 -7.23 -3.51 -11.62
N HIS A 151 -8.25 -4.36 -11.49
CA HIS A 151 -8.12 -5.80 -11.19
C HIS A 151 -7.31 -6.61 -12.22
N GLU A 152 -7.47 -6.38 -13.54
CA GLU A 152 -6.78 -7.19 -14.56
C GLU A 152 -5.27 -6.98 -14.50
N LYS A 153 -4.83 -5.71 -14.46
CA LYS A 153 -3.40 -5.36 -14.44
C LYS A 153 -2.73 -5.71 -13.13
N LEU A 154 -3.49 -5.73 -12.02
CA LEU A 154 -3.00 -6.23 -10.74
C LEU A 154 -2.55 -7.69 -10.87
N SER A 155 -3.36 -8.55 -11.50
CA SER A 155 -2.99 -9.97 -11.66
C SER A 155 -1.71 -10.15 -12.47
N GLN A 156 -1.55 -9.38 -13.54
CA GLN A 156 -0.34 -9.40 -14.36
C GLN A 156 0.90 -8.98 -13.56
N LEU A 157 0.78 -7.95 -12.72
CA LEU A 157 1.84 -7.50 -11.83
C LEU A 157 2.19 -8.58 -10.80
N LEU A 158 1.20 -9.07 -10.05
CA LEU A 158 1.42 -10.07 -8.99
C LEU A 158 2.02 -11.37 -9.53
N ASN A 159 1.59 -11.81 -10.72
CA ASN A 159 2.13 -13.00 -11.38
C ASN A 159 3.53 -12.79 -11.96
N SER A 160 3.96 -11.54 -12.17
CA SER A 160 5.30 -11.20 -12.67
C SER A 160 6.32 -11.00 -11.55
N CYS A 161 5.92 -10.92 -10.27
CA CYS A 161 6.79 -10.55 -9.15
C CYS A 161 6.96 -11.71 -8.16
N PRO A 162 7.84 -12.70 -8.45
CA PRO A 162 7.98 -13.92 -7.63
C PRO A 162 8.50 -13.66 -6.21
N ASN A 163 9.23 -12.55 -6.02
CA ASN A 163 9.79 -12.16 -4.73
C ASN A 163 8.84 -11.31 -3.88
N LEU A 164 7.64 -10.98 -4.38
CA LEU A 164 6.66 -10.22 -3.63
C LEU A 164 6.13 -11.07 -2.48
N LYS A 165 6.42 -10.67 -1.24
CA LYS A 165 6.03 -11.38 -0.02
C LYS A 165 5.01 -10.63 0.82
N ILE A 166 4.83 -9.33 0.58
CA ILE A 166 3.94 -8.46 1.32
C ILE A 166 3.03 -7.70 0.35
N LEU A 167 1.72 -7.89 0.51
CA LEU A 167 0.72 -7.14 -0.25
C LEU A 167 -0.27 -6.50 0.71
N ARG A 168 -0.52 -5.20 0.54
CA ARG A 168 -1.46 -4.45 1.36
C ARG A 168 -2.40 -3.62 0.48
N PHE A 169 -3.69 -3.82 0.66
CA PHE A 169 -4.74 -2.94 0.16
C PHE A 169 -5.35 -2.22 1.35
N LEU A 170 -5.21 -0.91 1.39
CA LEU A 170 -5.78 -0.07 2.44
C LEU A 170 -6.82 0.85 1.81
N GLU A 171 -8.04 0.85 2.35
CA GLU A 171 -9.18 1.60 1.84
C GLU A 171 -9.50 1.37 0.35
N PRO A 172 -9.39 0.15 -0.21
CA PRO A 172 -9.63 -0.04 -1.64
C PRO A 172 -11.11 0.18 -2.00
N ASP A 173 -11.37 0.70 -3.21
CA ASP A 173 -12.70 0.81 -3.83
C ASP A 173 -12.67 0.12 -5.21
N ILE A 174 -12.70 -1.21 -5.18
CA ILE A 174 -12.77 -2.09 -6.34
C ILE A 174 -14.20 -2.55 -6.52
N ARG A 175 -14.81 -2.12 -7.63
CA ARG A 175 -16.16 -2.54 -8.03
C ARG A 175 -16.12 -3.79 -8.89
N VAL A 176 -17.20 -4.57 -8.77
CA VAL A 176 -17.43 -5.87 -9.41
C VAL A 176 -17.81 -5.64 -10.86
N ASP A 177 -16.84 -5.65 -11.78
CA ASP A 177 -17.13 -5.48 -13.21
C ASP A 177 -16.28 -6.40 -14.12
N SER A 178 -15.68 -7.48 -13.59
CA SER A 178 -14.76 -8.33 -14.36
C SER A 178 -14.64 -9.74 -13.82
N GLU A 179 -14.29 -10.69 -14.68
CA GLU A 179 -13.84 -12.02 -14.26
C GLU A 179 -12.64 -11.92 -13.31
N VAL A 180 -12.67 -12.75 -12.25
CA VAL A 180 -11.61 -12.77 -11.23
C VAL A 180 -10.40 -13.51 -11.81
N PRO A 181 -9.25 -12.83 -12.01
CA PRO A 181 -8.09 -13.47 -12.59
C PRO A 181 -7.45 -14.45 -11.60
N SER A 182 -6.70 -15.42 -12.15
CA SER A 182 -5.86 -16.29 -11.33
C SER A 182 -4.61 -15.56 -10.86
N PHE A 183 -4.32 -15.67 -9.57
CA PHE A 183 -3.09 -15.16 -8.98
C PHE A 183 -2.13 -16.34 -8.72
N ASN A 184 -0.86 -16.16 -9.01
CA ASN A 184 0.22 -17.12 -8.75
C ASN A 184 1.30 -16.45 -7.90
N CYS A 185 0.90 -15.91 -6.75
CA CYS A 185 1.79 -15.26 -5.81
C CYS A 185 1.80 -16.01 -4.48
N GLU A 186 2.99 -16.09 -3.87
CA GLU A 186 3.21 -16.75 -2.58
C GLU A 186 3.55 -15.71 -1.51
N LEU A 187 2.50 -15.09 -0.97
CA LEU A 187 2.62 -14.03 0.02
C LEU A 187 2.83 -14.61 1.42
N THR A 188 3.72 -13.98 2.18
CA THR A 188 3.87 -14.25 3.63
C THR A 188 2.95 -13.35 4.47
N ASN A 189 2.66 -12.14 3.96
CA ASN A 189 1.86 -11.13 4.63
C ASN A 189 0.81 -10.56 3.66
N PHE A 190 -0.46 -10.67 4.00
CA PHE A 190 -1.55 -10.11 3.22
C PHE A 190 -2.47 -9.25 4.09
N CYS A 191 -2.80 -8.05 3.61
CA CYS A 191 -3.66 -7.10 4.30
C CYS A 191 -4.68 -6.52 3.34
N VAL A 192 -5.96 -6.56 3.71
CA VAL A 192 -7.06 -5.85 3.05
C VAL A 192 -7.85 -5.18 4.14
N TRP A 193 -7.75 -3.86 4.29
CA TRP A 193 -8.39 -3.14 5.39
C TRP A 193 -9.15 -1.91 4.90
N GLY A 194 -10.38 -1.71 5.37
CA GLY A 194 -11.23 -0.58 4.98
C GLY A 194 -10.85 0.75 5.64
N LYS A 195 -11.67 1.78 5.41
CA LYS A 195 -11.46 3.12 6.00
C LYS A 195 -11.56 3.07 7.53
N PRO A 196 -10.51 3.46 8.28
CA PRO A 196 -10.71 3.85 9.66
C PRO A 196 -11.48 5.18 9.65
N MET A 197 -12.78 5.19 10.00
CA MET A 197 -13.47 6.48 10.15
C MET A 197 -12.92 7.21 11.38
N ILE A 198 -12.15 8.25 11.12
CA ILE A 198 -11.71 9.22 12.13
C ILE A 198 -12.86 10.22 12.32
N SER A 199 -13.80 9.94 13.24
CA SER A 199 -14.57 11.00 13.91
C SER A 199 -15.46 10.50 15.04
N HIS A 200 -15.88 9.24 15.04
CA HIS A 200 -16.52 8.58 16.17
C HIS A 200 -16.10 7.11 16.07
N PHE A 201 -15.96 6.37 17.17
CA PHE A 201 -15.47 4.98 17.26
C PHE A 201 -16.30 3.93 16.47
N ILE A 202 -16.63 4.22 15.22
CA ILE A 202 -17.39 3.44 14.28
C ILE A 202 -16.43 3.22 13.12
N ILE A 203 -15.65 2.15 13.19
CA ILE A 203 -14.94 1.66 12.02
C ILE A 203 -16.04 1.32 11.01
N ASN A 204 -16.05 1.99 9.84
CA ASN A 204 -16.90 1.61 8.71
C ASN A 204 -16.02 0.84 7.72
N PRO A 205 -15.84 -0.46 7.96
CA PRO A 205 -14.95 -1.28 7.18
C PRO A 205 -15.65 -1.79 5.92
N ASN A 206 -16.74 -1.19 5.44
CA ASN A 206 -17.35 -1.65 4.20
C ASN A 206 -16.35 -1.42 3.07
N ILE A 207 -15.53 -2.44 2.85
CA ILE A 207 -14.60 -2.50 1.76
C ILE A 207 -15.46 -2.80 0.54
N THR A 208 -15.54 -1.85 -0.39
CA THR A 208 -15.92 -2.18 -1.76
C THR A 208 -14.71 -2.92 -2.36
N PHE A 209 -14.55 -4.19 -2.03
CA PHE A 209 -13.50 -5.02 -2.62
C PHE A 209 -14.08 -6.38 -2.90
N ASP A 210 -13.82 -6.85 -4.12
CA ASP A 210 -14.30 -8.12 -4.60
C ASP A 210 -13.72 -9.27 -3.75
N LEU A 211 -14.61 -9.97 -3.03
CA LEU A 211 -14.23 -11.06 -2.14
C LEU A 211 -13.57 -12.23 -2.91
N ASP A 212 -13.90 -12.41 -4.19
CA ASP A 212 -13.31 -13.44 -5.01
C ASP A 212 -11.82 -13.16 -5.29
N ILE A 213 -11.43 -11.88 -5.41
CA ILE A 213 -10.00 -11.49 -5.50
C ILE A 213 -9.27 -11.85 -4.20
N VAL A 214 -9.87 -11.53 -3.04
CA VAL A 214 -9.27 -11.87 -1.73
C VAL A 214 -9.09 -13.38 -1.61
N LYS A 215 -10.13 -14.13 -1.96
CA LYS A 215 -10.15 -15.59 -1.92
C LYS A 215 -9.08 -16.19 -2.82
N SER A 216 -9.00 -15.74 -4.07
CA SER A 216 -8.00 -16.22 -5.05
C SER A 216 -6.57 -15.97 -4.55
N ILE A 217 -6.27 -14.78 -4.00
CA ILE A 217 -4.95 -14.48 -3.43
C ILE A 217 -4.64 -15.37 -2.21
N LEU A 218 -5.61 -15.58 -1.31
CA LEU A 218 -5.44 -16.43 -0.14
C LEU A 218 -5.18 -17.88 -0.52
N GLU A 219 -5.90 -18.42 -1.51
CA GLU A 219 -5.70 -19.79 -1.97
C GLU A 219 -4.30 -20.01 -2.52
N SER A 220 -3.80 -19.08 -3.35
CA SER A 220 -2.45 -19.12 -3.89
C SER A 220 -1.35 -18.96 -2.84
N SER A 221 -1.65 -18.25 -1.74
CA SER A 221 -0.71 -18.06 -0.62
C SER A 221 -0.89 -19.04 0.54
N SER A 222 -1.80 -20.01 0.43
CA SER A 222 -2.20 -20.89 1.55
C SER A 222 -1.04 -21.67 2.20
N SER A 223 0.00 -21.98 1.43
CA SER A 223 1.17 -22.73 1.91
C SER A 223 2.27 -21.85 2.53
N THR A 224 2.19 -20.52 2.41
CA THR A 224 3.25 -19.57 2.80
C THR A 224 2.78 -18.44 3.71
N LEU A 225 1.47 -18.16 3.76
CA LEU A 225 0.90 -17.05 4.51
C LEU A 225 1.09 -17.24 6.03
N THR A 226 1.70 -16.24 6.67
CA THR A 226 1.97 -16.20 8.12
C THR A 226 1.20 -15.11 8.84
N LYS A 227 0.90 -14.00 8.16
CA LYS A 227 0.11 -12.89 8.68
C LYS A 227 -1.00 -12.48 7.74
N LEU A 228 -2.20 -12.39 8.28
CA LEU A 228 -3.40 -12.00 7.56
C LEU A 228 -4.18 -10.93 8.32
N VAL A 229 -4.56 -9.87 7.62
CA VAL A 229 -5.37 -8.77 8.15
C VAL A 229 -6.54 -8.52 7.19
N LEU A 230 -7.78 -8.70 7.66
CA LEU A 230 -9.00 -8.51 6.85
C LEU A 230 -10.01 -7.61 7.55
N GLY A 231 -10.33 -6.48 6.94
CA GLY A 231 -11.34 -5.52 7.43
C GLY A 231 -12.77 -5.96 7.17
N THR A 232 -12.99 -6.85 6.21
CA THR A 232 -14.28 -7.52 6.00
C THR A 232 -14.04 -9.01 6.00
N PHE A 233 -14.59 -9.69 7.01
CA PHE A 233 -14.45 -11.14 7.17
C PHE A 233 -15.81 -11.83 7.16
N THR A 234 -15.98 -12.76 6.22
CA THR A 234 -17.20 -13.54 5.96
C THR A 234 -16.98 -15.04 6.24
N LYS A 235 -18.07 -15.80 6.38
CA LYS A 235 -18.12 -17.26 6.47
C LYS A 235 -17.47 -17.91 5.25
N GLU A 236 -17.67 -17.33 4.07
CA GLU A 236 -17.04 -17.84 2.84
C GLU A 236 -15.51 -17.80 2.94
N LEU A 237 -14.95 -16.68 3.42
CA LEU A 237 -13.51 -16.55 3.60
C LEU A 237 -12.96 -17.46 4.72
N CYS A 238 -13.79 -17.87 5.70
CA CYS A 238 -13.35 -18.78 6.76
C CYS A 238 -12.75 -20.06 6.17
N LEU A 239 -13.46 -20.74 5.27
CA LEU A 239 -13.02 -22.01 4.70
C LEU A 239 -11.70 -21.86 3.94
N THR A 240 -11.51 -20.73 3.25
CA THR A 240 -10.26 -20.42 2.55
C THR A 240 -9.11 -20.18 3.53
N ILE A 241 -9.34 -19.44 4.60
CA ILE A 241 -8.33 -19.22 5.65
C ILE A 241 -7.94 -20.52 6.35
N PHE A 242 -8.86 -21.49 6.51
CA PHE A 242 -8.53 -22.76 7.17
C PHE A 242 -7.50 -23.56 6.39
N LYS A 243 -7.39 -23.33 5.08
CA LYS A 243 -6.33 -23.92 4.23
C LYS A 243 -4.94 -23.32 4.52
N CYS A 244 -4.87 -22.15 5.17
CA CYS A 244 -3.62 -21.43 5.45
C CYS A 244 -2.88 -22.00 6.68
N LYS A 245 -2.23 -23.16 6.52
CA LYS A 245 -1.63 -23.92 7.64
C LYS A 245 -0.50 -23.22 8.36
N LYS A 246 0.20 -22.27 7.72
CA LYS A 246 1.33 -21.53 8.33
C LYS A 246 0.91 -20.24 9.03
N LEU A 247 -0.39 -19.94 9.07
CA LEU A 247 -0.87 -18.68 9.63
C LEU A 247 -0.59 -18.62 11.14
N LYS A 248 0.13 -17.58 11.57
CA LYS A 248 0.47 -17.31 12.98
C LYS A 248 -0.23 -16.08 13.52
N PHE A 249 -0.51 -15.09 12.67
CA PHE A 249 -1.10 -13.82 13.04
C PHE A 249 -2.37 -13.57 12.21
N LEU A 250 -3.52 -13.51 12.87
CA LEU A 250 -4.81 -13.24 12.25
C LEU A 250 -5.48 -12.03 12.89
N ILE A 251 -5.77 -11.02 12.08
CA ILE A 251 -6.58 -9.86 12.48
C ILE A 251 -7.79 -9.81 11.56
N ILE A 252 -8.99 -9.91 12.12
CA ILE A 252 -10.23 -9.93 11.35
C ILE A 252 -11.28 -9.01 11.94
N GLN A 253 -12.09 -8.44 11.05
CA GLN A 253 -13.33 -7.76 11.39
C GLN A 253 -14.52 -8.48 10.75
N ALA A 254 -15.26 -9.23 11.57
CA ALA A 254 -16.38 -10.03 11.11
C ALA A 254 -17.57 -9.15 10.66
N SER A 255 -17.99 -9.32 9.41
CA SER A 255 -19.19 -8.66 8.86
C SER A 255 -20.48 -9.46 9.12
N GLU A 256 -20.35 -10.72 9.55
CA GLU A 256 -21.45 -11.63 9.89
C GLU A 256 -21.09 -12.52 11.09
N ASP A 257 -22.06 -13.30 11.58
CA ASP A 257 -21.85 -14.24 12.69
C ASP A 257 -20.99 -15.44 12.26
N ILE A 258 -19.78 -15.55 12.82
CA ILE A 258 -18.81 -16.62 12.54
C ILE A 258 -18.62 -17.58 13.74
N SER A 259 -19.48 -17.48 14.76
CA SER A 259 -19.32 -18.17 16.04
C SER A 259 -19.26 -19.70 15.95
N SER A 260 -19.86 -20.30 14.91
CA SER A 260 -19.81 -21.74 14.67
C SER A 260 -18.56 -22.22 13.93
N LEU A 261 -17.90 -21.35 13.17
CA LEU A 261 -16.76 -21.71 12.32
C LEU A 261 -15.43 -21.42 13.02
N LEU A 262 -15.32 -20.26 13.67
CA LEU A 262 -14.06 -19.81 14.26
C LEU A 262 -13.49 -20.79 15.31
N PRO A 263 -14.29 -21.39 16.22
CA PRO A 263 -13.75 -22.39 17.15
C PRO A 263 -13.16 -23.61 16.44
N LEU A 264 -13.79 -24.08 15.37
CA LEU A 264 -13.29 -25.22 14.58
C LEU A 264 -11.94 -24.90 13.94
N TYR A 265 -11.76 -23.66 13.47
CA TYR A 265 -10.46 -23.20 12.98
C TYR A 265 -9.39 -23.30 14.06
N LEU A 266 -9.68 -22.72 15.22
CA LEU A 266 -8.73 -22.55 16.30
C LEU A 266 -8.23 -23.89 16.83
N LEU A 267 -9.09 -24.92 16.85
CA LEU A 267 -8.72 -26.28 17.23
C LEU A 267 -7.68 -26.93 16.28
N SER A 268 -7.60 -26.45 15.04
CA SER A 268 -6.73 -27.00 13.99
C SER A 268 -5.59 -26.07 13.59
N SER A 269 -5.53 -24.86 14.16
CA SER A 269 -4.60 -23.81 13.77
C SER A 269 -3.44 -23.69 14.75
N ASP A 270 -2.24 -23.39 14.24
CA ASP A 270 -1.10 -22.99 15.08
C ASP A 270 -1.04 -21.46 15.30
N LEU A 271 -2.20 -20.81 15.42
CA LEU A 271 -2.28 -19.36 15.59
C LEU A 271 -1.61 -18.93 16.90
N GLN A 272 -0.76 -17.91 16.82
CA GLN A 272 -0.08 -17.31 17.97
C GLN A 272 -0.79 -16.03 18.42
N GLN A 273 -1.41 -15.31 17.48
CA GLN A 273 -2.15 -14.09 17.77
C GLN A 273 -3.43 -14.04 16.95
N LEU A 274 -4.54 -13.81 17.65
CA LEU A 274 -5.84 -13.52 17.07
C LEU A 274 -6.30 -12.13 17.55
N THR A 275 -6.82 -11.32 16.65
CA THR A 275 -7.48 -10.05 16.98
C THR A 275 -8.81 -9.97 16.25
N LEU A 276 -9.89 -9.75 17.00
CA LEU A 276 -11.27 -9.75 16.52
C LEU A 276 -11.87 -8.35 16.69
N PHE A 277 -12.41 -7.77 15.62
CA PHE A 277 -12.98 -6.41 15.62
C PHE A 277 -14.43 -6.41 15.14
N GLY A 278 -15.43 -6.09 15.95
CA GLY A 278 -16.81 -5.98 15.45
C GLY A 278 -17.86 -5.86 16.54
N LYS A 279 -19.13 -5.93 16.16
CA LYS A 279 -20.25 -5.83 17.12
C LYS A 279 -20.36 -7.13 17.92
N HIS A 280 -20.59 -7.06 19.24
CA HIS A 280 -20.66 -8.21 20.16
C HIS A 280 -21.52 -9.39 19.65
N LYS A 281 -22.59 -9.13 18.90
CA LYS A 281 -23.50 -10.14 18.35
C LYS A 281 -22.89 -11.03 17.25
N ASN A 282 -21.76 -10.64 16.67
CA ASN A 282 -21.16 -11.34 15.51
C ASN A 282 -20.09 -12.37 15.89
N TYR A 283 -19.68 -12.43 17.16
CA TYR A 283 -18.57 -13.28 17.61
C TYR A 283 -19.01 -14.45 18.48
N PHE A 284 -19.98 -14.20 19.35
CA PHE A 284 -20.37 -15.14 20.38
C PHE A 284 -21.87 -15.04 20.56
N ASN A 285 -22.59 -16.11 20.25
CA ASN A 285 -23.85 -16.36 20.95
C ASN A 285 -23.47 -16.62 22.41
N GLN A 286 -24.27 -16.16 23.38
CA GLN A 286 -23.97 -16.31 24.81
C GLN A 286 -23.81 -17.78 25.27
N GLN A 287 -24.14 -18.74 24.41
CA GLN A 287 -23.94 -20.18 24.63
C GLN A 287 -22.58 -20.72 24.17
N THR A 288 -21.74 -19.92 23.47
CA THR A 288 -20.46 -20.38 22.88
C THR A 288 -19.23 -20.04 23.73
N LEU A 289 -19.41 -19.65 25.00
CA LEU A 289 -18.31 -19.63 25.97
C LEU A 289 -17.96 -21.08 26.34
N VAL A 290 -17.21 -21.72 25.46
CA VAL A 290 -16.53 -22.97 25.78
C VAL A 290 -15.37 -22.60 26.70
N GLU A 291 -15.41 -23.12 27.93
CA GLU A 291 -14.30 -23.07 28.88
C GLU A 291 -13.06 -23.70 28.22
N PHE A 292 -12.01 -22.90 28.01
CA PHE A 292 -10.70 -23.42 27.67
C PHE A 292 -10.01 -23.87 28.96
N SER A 293 -9.98 -25.18 29.21
CA SER A 293 -9.18 -25.81 30.28
C SER A 293 -7.74 -26.04 29.84
#